data_AF-A0A2T8F7C4-F1
#
_entry.id   AF-A0A2T8F7C4-F1
#
_cell.length_a   1.000
_cell.length_b   1.000
_cell.length_c   1.000
_cell.angle_alpha   90.00
_cell.angle_beta   90.00
_cell.angle_gamma   90.00
#
_symmetry.space_group_name_H-M   'P 1'
#
loop_
_entity.id
_entity.type
_entity.pdbx_description
1 polymer ?
#
loop_
_entity_poly.entity_id
_entity_poly.type
_entity_poly.pdbx_seq_one_letter_code
_entity_poly.pdbx_strand_id
1 'polypeptide(L)'
;MPMVRATGGESTAGAGDRRIARRRFGPPWTADVESRAPRPDRGAQPWPPDPERPMTPDWLRELLAALSLATLGPGVPAPAPDLVVPPAGTVAAPAAAAPTYPREVFADEFDGPVETHWRHVSTSSPERLRQDTVDGRSVLALGPESHLVANDAVPYQVGATYRVSAVLKMPSKTGTHPAFWLRSHDFERPDEIDVVETWGGKQRCERVQLAFYWRYLPPVGSQKCVGGRYPDPAEWHEYSVEFTYMGGGRDPQFDHAAPMRFFVDGQETWSARHSPSLPSFLHLQHKRNCPEDEQPTCGETASGPEMLVDRVEVEAVGRQPSTSPATLVGVRRTGPTTVDLMALDPADHNAVAAQLTLPMDESDWHYATGDYDGDTVDDLYAVARGPRGSIRVDVLDGLKQFSVPLTRASVVAPGRRSADAQHLVGDYNGDGRDDLYLVDAVAGRTVVRVLDASAGFQTALAEPVTAAPALEPEGWRLATGDINADGLDDLLMVDLDDGAGRAAVHVLDAATGFSSFVIQATTPSGALDPAAWSVTTGDANADGRDDLYLLARDSGGVTAAHVLDAASGFTAYHLEAATALPATTDPSWRLAEG
;
A
#
# COMPACT_ATOMS: atom_id res chain seq x y z
N MET A 1 -24.40 35.48 69.88
CA MET A 1 -23.67 35.14 68.64
C MET A 1 -24.00 33.70 68.25
N PRO A 2 -24.84 33.49 67.23
CA PRO A 2 -24.86 32.24 66.45
C PRO A 2 -24.94 32.52 64.93
N MET A 3 -25.29 31.48 64.14
CA MET A 3 -25.61 31.44 62.68
C MET A 3 -24.45 31.09 61.74
N VAL A 4 -24.64 30.37 60.61
CA VAL A 4 -25.75 29.50 60.09
C VAL A 4 -25.07 28.52 59.09
N ARG A 5 -25.23 27.19 59.17
CA ARG A 5 -26.35 26.28 58.81
C ARG A 5 -26.47 26.00 57.29
N ALA A 6 -26.79 24.76 56.93
CA ALA A 6 -26.77 24.19 55.57
C ALA A 6 -28.16 24.21 54.87
N THR A 7 -28.35 23.35 53.86
CA THR A 7 -29.48 23.23 52.89
C THR A 7 -29.42 24.25 51.73
N GLY A 8 -29.81 23.95 50.47
CA GLY A 8 -30.23 22.69 49.85
C GLY A 8 -31.75 22.56 49.61
N GLY A 9 -32.18 22.38 48.36
CA GLY A 9 -33.59 22.15 47.97
C GLY A 9 -34.07 23.02 46.81
N GLU A 10 -34.77 22.40 45.85
CA GLU A 10 -35.25 23.02 44.61
C GLU A 10 -36.58 23.77 44.75
N SER A 11 -36.93 24.61 43.77
CA SER A 11 -38.28 24.64 43.15
C SER A 11 -38.27 25.50 41.87
N THR A 12 -39.38 25.52 41.13
CA THR A 12 -39.37 25.66 39.65
C THR A 12 -40.16 26.85 39.08
N ALA A 13 -39.89 27.12 37.80
CA ALA A 13 -40.73 27.79 36.79
C ALA A 13 -40.88 29.33 36.81
N GLY A 14 -40.86 29.91 35.60
CA GLY A 14 -41.15 31.32 35.32
C GLY A 14 -40.67 31.74 33.92
N ALA A 15 -41.59 32.04 33.00
CA ALA A 15 -41.25 32.40 31.60
C ALA A 15 -41.04 33.92 31.42
N GLY A 16 -40.17 34.30 30.46
CA GLY A 16 -39.88 35.69 30.09
C GLY A 16 -39.81 35.90 28.58
N ASP A 17 -40.88 36.45 28.01
CA ASP A 17 -41.04 36.76 26.58
C ASP A 17 -40.68 38.25 26.27
N ARG A 18 -40.47 38.57 24.98
CA ARG A 18 -40.38 39.91 24.35
C ARG A 18 -39.02 40.63 24.48
N ARG A 19 -38.63 41.51 23.54
CA ARG A 19 -39.36 42.08 22.38
C ARG A 19 -38.39 42.54 21.27
N ILE A 20 -38.69 42.27 20.00
CA ILE A 20 -38.10 42.99 18.86
C ILE A 20 -39.22 43.80 18.17
N ALA A 21 -38.98 45.08 17.89
CA ALA A 21 -39.97 45.99 17.29
C ALA A 21 -39.49 46.52 15.93
N ARG A 22 -40.33 46.34 14.90
CA ARG A 22 -40.07 46.77 13.51
C ARG A 22 -40.25 48.28 13.33
N ARG A 23 -39.59 48.86 12.33
CA ARG A 23 -40.16 49.88 11.42
C ARG A 23 -39.57 49.74 10.01
N ARG A 24 -40.44 49.82 8.99
CA ARG A 24 -40.15 50.09 7.57
C ARG A 24 -41.04 51.27 7.18
N PHE A 25 -40.59 52.14 6.27
CA PHE A 25 -41.35 52.67 5.12
C PHE A 25 -40.38 53.41 4.17
N GLY A 26 -40.84 53.71 2.94
CA GLY A 26 -39.98 53.89 1.75
C GLY A 26 -39.76 55.33 1.23
N PRO A 27 -39.28 55.46 -0.03
CA PRO A 27 -38.70 56.68 -0.63
C PRO A 27 -39.76 57.48 -1.45
N PRO A 28 -39.45 58.39 -2.42
CA PRO A 28 -38.80 58.09 -3.73
C PRO A 28 -37.89 59.20 -4.35
N TRP A 29 -37.44 58.96 -5.60
CA TRP A 29 -36.91 59.88 -6.65
C TRP A 29 -35.39 60.08 -6.83
N THR A 30 -34.88 59.41 -7.88
CA THR A 30 -34.09 59.91 -9.06
C THR A 30 -33.11 61.09 -8.94
N ALA A 31 -32.08 61.19 -9.79
CA ALA A 31 -31.35 60.26 -10.66
C ALA A 31 -30.26 61.09 -11.37
N ASP A 32 -29.18 60.48 -11.86
CA ASP A 32 -28.50 60.99 -13.06
C ASP A 32 -27.67 59.90 -13.76
N VAL A 33 -27.40 60.10 -15.05
CA VAL A 33 -26.67 59.16 -15.91
C VAL A 33 -25.64 59.91 -16.74
N GLU A 34 -24.36 59.60 -16.56
CA GLU A 34 -23.34 59.86 -17.57
C GLU A 34 -22.64 58.57 -17.99
N SER A 35 -22.32 58.48 -19.28
CA SER A 35 -21.88 57.27 -19.94
C SER A 35 -20.40 57.32 -20.33
N ARG A 36 -19.71 56.17 -20.27
CA ARG A 36 -18.48 55.95 -21.04
C ARG A 36 -18.31 54.47 -21.39
N ALA A 37 -17.78 54.25 -22.58
CA ALA A 37 -17.68 52.95 -23.25
C ALA A 37 -16.49 52.10 -22.69
N PRO A 38 -16.39 50.81 -23.05
CA PRO A 38 -15.64 49.83 -22.25
C PRO A 38 -14.12 49.87 -22.44
N ARG A 39 -13.42 49.13 -21.56
CA ARG A 39 -12.05 48.65 -21.78
C ARG A 39 -12.04 47.12 -21.76
N PRO A 40 -11.12 46.46 -22.49
CA PRO A 40 -11.22 45.05 -22.83
C PRO A 40 -10.74 44.12 -21.71
N ASP A 41 -10.86 42.83 -22.01
CA ASP A 41 -10.62 41.68 -21.14
C ASP A 41 -9.33 41.73 -20.33
N ARG A 42 -9.43 41.25 -19.09
CA ARG A 42 -8.33 40.57 -18.42
C ARG A 42 -8.62 39.09 -18.45
N GLY A 43 -8.04 38.39 -19.43
CA GLY A 43 -8.02 36.94 -19.42
C GLY A 43 -7.37 36.41 -18.13
N ALA A 44 -7.78 35.22 -17.70
CA ALA A 44 -7.21 34.57 -16.53
C ALA A 44 -5.68 34.44 -16.66
N GLN A 45 -4.94 34.67 -15.58
CA GLN A 45 -3.51 34.38 -15.57
C GLN A 45 -3.30 32.86 -15.52
N PRO A 46 -2.45 32.28 -16.38
CA PRO A 46 -1.96 30.93 -16.17
C PRO A 46 -1.10 30.89 -14.91
N TRP A 47 -1.08 29.73 -14.24
CA TRP A 47 -0.20 29.48 -13.10
C TRP A 47 1.28 29.52 -13.55
N PRO A 48 2.23 29.91 -12.68
CA PRO A 48 3.64 29.97 -13.03
C PRO A 48 4.20 28.56 -13.31
N PRO A 49 5.09 28.40 -14.30
CA PRO A 49 5.79 27.13 -14.53
C PRO A 49 6.83 26.85 -13.44
N ASP A 50 7.04 25.57 -13.16
CA ASP A 50 7.97 25.05 -12.16
C ASP A 50 9.45 25.22 -12.61
N PRO A 51 10.37 25.77 -11.79
CA PRO A 51 11.74 26.03 -12.22
C PRO A 51 12.67 24.83 -12.04
N GLU A 52 12.67 23.89 -13.00
CA GLU A 52 13.76 22.92 -13.15
C GLU A 52 15.12 23.61 -13.32
N ARG A 53 16.13 23.23 -12.51
CA ARG A 53 17.53 23.12 -12.95
C ARG A 53 18.45 22.41 -11.93
N PRO A 54 19.35 21.51 -12.36
CA PRO A 54 20.35 20.89 -11.51
C PRO A 54 21.68 21.68 -11.48
N MET A 55 22.42 21.58 -10.37
CA MET A 55 23.87 21.30 -10.36
C MET A 55 24.44 21.20 -8.93
N THR A 56 25.43 20.33 -8.74
CA THR A 56 26.15 20.09 -7.49
C THR A 56 26.99 21.30 -7.03
N PRO A 57 27.06 21.63 -5.73
CA PRO A 57 28.06 22.55 -5.20
C PRO A 57 29.50 22.02 -5.36
N ASP A 58 30.41 22.82 -5.91
CA ASP A 58 31.77 22.36 -6.30
C ASP A 58 32.72 21.96 -5.15
N TRP A 59 32.34 22.13 -3.87
CA TRP A 59 33.25 21.89 -2.72
C TRP A 59 33.68 20.42 -2.56
N LEU A 60 32.92 19.46 -3.09
CA LEU A 60 33.17 18.03 -2.91
C LEU A 60 34.26 17.49 -3.88
N ARG A 61 34.58 18.21 -4.97
CA ARG A 61 35.51 17.73 -6.01
C ARG A 61 36.97 17.71 -5.59
N GLU A 62 37.39 18.52 -4.62
CA GLU A 62 38.79 18.58 -4.18
C GLU A 62 39.15 17.56 -3.08
N LEU A 63 38.15 16.90 -2.46
CA LEU A 63 38.39 15.99 -1.32
C LEU A 63 38.77 14.56 -1.74
N LEU A 64 38.33 14.10 -2.91
CA LEU A 64 38.44 12.69 -3.35
C LEU A 64 39.74 12.36 -4.11
N ALA A 65 40.77 13.19 -4.01
CA ALA A 65 42.03 13.03 -4.75
C ALA A 65 43.11 12.18 -4.02
N ALA A 66 42.77 11.48 -2.92
CA ALA A 66 43.75 10.87 -2.02
C ALA A 66 43.51 9.39 -1.67
N LEU A 67 44.43 8.54 -2.14
CA LEU A 67 44.80 7.19 -1.65
C LEU A 67 43.94 5.97 -2.07
N SER A 68 44.62 4.86 -2.35
CA SER A 68 44.08 3.58 -2.85
C SER A 68 45.12 2.43 -2.76
N LEU A 69 44.69 1.16 -2.97
CA LEU A 69 45.48 -0.11 -3.08
C LEU A 69 46.09 -0.64 -1.74
N ALA A 70 46.35 -1.94 -1.47
CA ALA A 70 45.99 -3.29 -1.98
C ALA A 70 46.42 -4.35 -0.88
N THR A 71 46.35 -5.70 -0.92
CA THR A 71 46.22 -6.78 -1.95
C THR A 71 45.75 -8.13 -1.28
N LEU A 72 45.65 -9.25 -2.03
CA LEU A 72 45.07 -10.57 -1.65
C LEU A 72 46.08 -11.69 -1.23
N GLY A 73 45.58 -12.84 -0.71
CA GLY A 73 46.32 -14.12 -0.56
C GLY A 73 45.46 -15.34 -0.10
N PRO A 74 45.47 -16.53 -0.76
CA PRO A 74 44.50 -17.63 -0.51
C PRO A 74 45.08 -19.03 -0.12
N GLY A 75 44.22 -20.01 0.21
CA GLY A 75 44.53 -21.47 0.19
C GLY A 75 43.46 -22.41 0.80
N VAL A 76 43.09 -23.50 0.11
CA VAL A 76 42.02 -24.46 0.49
C VAL A 76 42.36 -25.93 0.08
N PRO A 77 42.01 -26.97 0.87
CA PRO A 77 42.05 -28.40 0.50
C PRO A 77 40.65 -29.04 0.25
N ALA A 78 40.62 -30.29 -0.23
CA ALA A 78 39.46 -30.93 -0.90
C ALA A 78 38.46 -31.72 0.01
N PRO A 79 37.24 -32.06 -0.47
CA PRO A 79 36.11 -32.55 0.35
C PRO A 79 35.99 -34.08 0.49
N ALA A 80 34.92 -34.53 1.17
CA ALA A 80 34.50 -35.92 1.40
C ALA A 80 33.07 -36.16 0.83
N PRO A 81 32.60 -37.42 0.65
CA PRO A 81 31.54 -37.73 -0.33
C PRO A 81 30.08 -37.72 0.18
N ASP A 82 29.20 -37.52 -0.78
CA ASP A 82 27.74 -37.28 -0.73
C ASP A 82 26.89 -38.46 -0.19
N LEU A 83 25.63 -38.17 0.18
CA LEU A 83 24.67 -39.13 0.73
C LEU A 83 23.23 -38.88 0.24
N VAL A 84 22.51 -39.93 -0.17
CA VAL A 84 21.18 -39.86 -0.81
C VAL A 84 20.07 -40.31 0.14
N VAL A 85 18.94 -39.60 0.16
CA VAL A 85 17.79 -39.82 1.08
C VAL A 85 16.51 -40.23 0.31
N PRO A 86 15.72 -41.22 0.78
CA PRO A 86 14.51 -41.71 0.11
C PRO A 86 13.21 -40.97 0.54
N PRO A 87 12.12 -41.05 -0.26
CA PRO A 87 10.88 -40.29 -0.01
C PRO A 87 10.05 -40.80 1.18
N ALA A 88 9.37 -39.87 1.87
CA ALA A 88 8.53 -40.13 3.04
C ALA A 88 7.03 -40.17 2.71
N GLY A 89 6.25 -40.88 3.53
CA GLY A 89 4.79 -41.01 3.41
C GLY A 89 4.02 -39.94 4.19
N THR A 90 2.86 -39.52 3.66
CA THR A 90 2.02 -38.46 4.24
C THR A 90 1.22 -38.91 5.46
N VAL A 91 1.07 -38.01 6.44
CA VAL A 91 0.08 -38.09 7.52
C VAL A 91 -0.62 -36.74 7.60
N ALA A 92 -1.94 -36.70 7.42
CA ALA A 92 -2.71 -35.47 7.41
C ALA A 92 -2.98 -34.94 8.83
N ALA A 93 -2.69 -33.65 9.05
CA ALA A 93 -3.16 -32.86 10.18
C ALA A 93 -4.50 -32.18 9.83
N PRO A 94 -5.32 -31.74 10.81
CA PRO A 94 -6.52 -30.96 10.50
C PRO A 94 -6.12 -29.58 9.93
N ALA A 95 -6.78 -29.16 8.87
CA ALA A 95 -6.60 -27.82 8.31
C ALA A 95 -7.01 -26.76 9.33
N ALA A 96 -6.11 -25.81 9.62
CA ALA A 96 -6.51 -24.49 10.07
C ALA A 96 -7.21 -23.78 8.89
N ALA A 97 -8.18 -22.92 9.17
CA ALA A 97 -8.76 -22.10 8.12
C ALA A 97 -7.78 -20.97 7.78
N ALA A 98 -7.34 -20.90 6.52
CA ALA A 98 -6.70 -19.71 6.00
C ALA A 98 -7.69 -18.53 6.00
N PRO A 99 -7.21 -17.28 6.09
CA PRO A 99 -8.05 -16.09 5.99
C PRO A 99 -8.61 -15.96 4.57
N THR A 100 -9.80 -16.52 4.33
CA THR A 100 -10.52 -16.34 3.06
C THR A 100 -11.20 -14.97 3.04
N TYR A 101 -10.41 -13.90 2.83
CA TYR A 101 -10.97 -12.66 2.32
C TYR A 101 -11.55 -12.95 0.93
N PRO A 102 -12.81 -12.57 0.65
CA PRO A 102 -13.29 -12.60 -0.71
C PRO A 102 -12.53 -11.51 -1.48
N ARG A 103 -11.80 -11.89 -2.53
CA ARG A 103 -11.14 -10.91 -3.42
C ARG A 103 -12.17 -9.91 -3.92
N GLU A 104 -13.37 -10.37 -4.27
CA GLU A 104 -14.54 -9.53 -4.55
C GLU A 104 -15.12 -8.91 -3.24
N VAL A 105 -15.01 -7.59 -3.11
CA VAL A 105 -15.56 -6.81 -1.98
C VAL A 105 -16.91 -6.19 -2.32
N PHE A 106 -17.09 -5.83 -3.59
CA PHE A 106 -18.32 -5.32 -4.19
C PHE A 106 -18.30 -5.64 -5.69
N ALA A 107 -19.43 -6.06 -6.26
CA ALA A 107 -19.63 -6.16 -7.70
C ALA A 107 -21.08 -5.82 -8.06
N ASP A 108 -21.28 -5.14 -9.19
CA ASP A 108 -22.59 -4.95 -9.82
C ASP A 108 -22.43 -4.96 -11.35
N GLU A 109 -22.96 -5.99 -12.00
CA GLU A 109 -23.05 -6.16 -13.47
C GLU A 109 -24.36 -5.58 -14.05
N PHE A 110 -25.18 -4.92 -13.23
CA PHE A 110 -26.45 -4.27 -13.61
C PHE A 110 -27.50 -5.19 -14.27
N ASP A 111 -27.40 -6.51 -14.07
CA ASP A 111 -28.41 -7.51 -14.42
C ASP A 111 -29.64 -7.49 -13.48
N GLY A 112 -29.47 -6.95 -12.26
CA GLY A 112 -30.50 -6.83 -11.22
C GLY A 112 -31.13 -5.43 -11.10
N PRO A 113 -32.13 -5.21 -10.22
CA PRO A 113 -32.68 -3.88 -9.97
C PRO A 113 -31.63 -2.94 -9.37
N VAL A 114 -31.43 -1.77 -9.99
CA VAL A 114 -30.43 -0.77 -9.60
C VAL A 114 -30.53 -0.36 -8.13
N GLU A 115 -31.75 -0.32 -7.59
CA GLU A 115 -32.02 0.05 -6.19
C GLU A 115 -31.44 -0.94 -5.15
N THR A 116 -30.96 -2.10 -5.58
CA THR A 116 -30.29 -3.09 -4.71
C THR A 116 -28.99 -2.51 -4.15
N HIS A 117 -28.15 -1.95 -5.02
CA HIS A 117 -26.81 -1.45 -4.68
C HIS A 117 -26.71 0.08 -4.70
N TRP A 118 -27.63 0.79 -5.37
CA TRP A 118 -27.53 2.23 -5.61
C TRP A 118 -28.79 3.01 -5.21
N ARG A 119 -28.60 4.30 -4.95
CA ARG A 119 -29.68 5.28 -4.76
C ARG A 119 -29.41 6.56 -5.55
N HIS A 120 -30.48 7.22 -6.00
CA HIS A 120 -30.38 8.56 -6.60
C HIS A 120 -29.96 9.61 -5.57
N VAL A 121 -29.02 10.47 -5.96
CA VAL A 121 -28.76 11.75 -5.28
C VAL A 121 -29.83 12.77 -5.72
N SER A 122 -30.11 13.79 -4.90
CA SER A 122 -31.32 14.64 -5.01
C SER A 122 -31.50 15.46 -6.30
N THR A 123 -30.48 15.53 -7.17
CA THR A 123 -30.55 16.13 -8.51
C THR A 123 -30.99 15.15 -9.60
N SER A 124 -31.14 13.86 -9.26
CA SER A 124 -31.36 12.76 -10.20
C SER A 124 -32.73 12.10 -10.01
N SER A 125 -33.23 11.44 -11.06
CA SER A 125 -34.52 10.73 -11.08
C SER A 125 -34.43 9.43 -11.91
N PRO A 126 -35.25 8.40 -11.62
CA PRO A 126 -35.21 7.12 -12.35
C PRO A 126 -35.43 7.23 -13.85
N GLU A 127 -36.13 8.27 -14.32
CA GLU A 127 -36.35 8.54 -15.75
C GLU A 127 -35.06 8.91 -16.52
N ARG A 128 -33.94 9.11 -15.81
CA ARG A 128 -32.59 9.34 -16.38
C ARG A 128 -31.78 8.05 -16.53
N LEU A 129 -32.34 6.90 -16.16
CA LEU A 129 -31.68 5.60 -16.25
C LEU A 129 -32.42 4.68 -17.21
N ARG A 130 -31.67 3.82 -17.91
CA ARG A 130 -32.20 2.67 -18.66
C ARG A 130 -31.26 1.49 -18.53
N GLN A 131 -31.77 0.34 -18.11
CA GLN A 131 -31.06 -0.93 -18.31
C GLN A 131 -31.32 -1.41 -19.74
N ASP A 132 -30.26 -1.75 -20.47
CA ASP A 132 -30.26 -2.02 -21.91
C ASP A 132 -29.27 -3.14 -22.25
N THR A 133 -29.23 -3.57 -23.51
CA THR A 133 -28.19 -4.50 -24.00
C THR A 133 -27.41 -3.86 -25.14
N VAL A 134 -26.15 -3.47 -24.88
CA VAL A 134 -25.30 -2.76 -25.84
C VAL A 134 -24.04 -3.57 -26.12
N ASP A 135 -23.68 -3.71 -27.40
CA ASP A 135 -22.51 -4.48 -27.87
C ASP A 135 -22.42 -5.94 -27.34
N GLY A 136 -23.56 -6.50 -26.88
CA GLY A 136 -23.68 -7.85 -26.31
C GLY A 136 -23.60 -7.93 -24.79
N ARG A 137 -23.47 -6.79 -24.09
CA ARG A 137 -23.37 -6.65 -22.63
C ARG A 137 -24.68 -6.15 -22.03
N SER A 138 -25.01 -6.57 -20.80
CA SER A 138 -25.97 -5.86 -19.96
C SER A 138 -25.36 -4.52 -19.56
N VAL A 139 -26.10 -3.41 -19.67
CA VAL A 139 -25.57 -2.09 -19.32
C VAL A 139 -26.59 -1.23 -18.60
N LEU A 140 -26.11 -0.44 -17.63
CA LEU A 140 -26.85 0.69 -17.09
C LEU A 140 -26.48 1.96 -17.89
N ALA A 141 -27.42 2.45 -18.69
CA ALA A 141 -27.33 3.72 -19.38
C ALA A 141 -27.73 4.88 -18.45
N LEU A 142 -26.79 5.79 -18.22
CA LEU A 142 -26.91 7.04 -17.47
C LEU A 142 -27.11 8.19 -18.47
N GLY A 143 -28.29 8.80 -18.48
CA GLY A 143 -28.55 10.05 -19.20
C GLY A 143 -28.06 11.28 -18.43
N PRO A 144 -27.94 12.46 -19.07
CA PRO A 144 -27.50 13.69 -18.39
C PRO A 144 -28.32 14.02 -17.14
N GLU A 145 -27.66 14.53 -16.10
CA GLU A 145 -28.16 14.73 -14.73
C GLU A 145 -28.46 13.43 -13.95
N SER A 146 -28.04 12.25 -14.44
CA SER A 146 -27.97 11.06 -13.59
C SER A 146 -26.87 11.23 -12.53
N HIS A 147 -27.19 10.94 -11.27
CA HIS A 147 -26.19 10.78 -10.21
C HIS A 147 -26.67 9.72 -9.23
N LEU A 148 -25.96 8.60 -9.21
CA LEU A 148 -26.11 7.51 -8.26
C LEU A 148 -25.00 7.57 -7.21
N VAL A 149 -25.31 7.04 -6.04
CA VAL A 149 -24.35 6.70 -4.99
C VAL A 149 -24.66 5.30 -4.47
N ALA A 150 -23.64 4.53 -4.11
CA ALA A 150 -23.81 3.24 -3.47
C ALA A 150 -24.66 3.34 -2.19
N ASN A 151 -25.40 2.29 -1.88
CA ASN A 151 -26.24 2.23 -0.69
C ASN A 151 -25.38 2.25 0.59
N ASP A 152 -24.27 1.52 0.60
CA ASP A 152 -23.34 1.44 1.71
C ASP A 152 -21.95 1.98 1.32
N ALA A 153 -21.12 2.28 2.33
CA ALA A 153 -19.71 2.58 2.09
C ALA A 153 -18.96 1.28 1.80
N VAL A 154 -17.90 1.35 0.98
CA VAL A 154 -17.04 0.20 0.76
C VAL A 154 -16.31 -0.15 2.07
N PRO A 155 -16.36 -1.41 2.56
CA PRO A 155 -15.88 -1.80 3.88
C PRO A 155 -14.36 -2.06 3.90
N TYR A 156 -13.56 -1.03 3.63
CA TYR A 156 -12.10 -1.15 3.62
C TYR A 156 -11.49 -1.52 4.98
N GLN A 157 -10.51 -2.42 4.97
CA GLN A 157 -9.64 -2.81 6.08
C GLN A 157 -8.33 -2.00 6.03
N VAL A 158 -7.73 -1.73 7.19
CA VAL A 158 -6.66 -0.71 7.31
C VAL A 158 -5.28 -1.32 7.05
N GLY A 159 -4.66 -0.95 5.93
CA GLY A 159 -3.47 -1.58 5.34
C GLY A 159 -3.79 -2.28 4.01
N ALA A 160 -4.98 -2.87 3.89
CA ALA A 160 -5.33 -3.64 2.71
C ALA A 160 -5.36 -2.77 1.44
N THR A 161 -4.79 -3.31 0.36
CA THR A 161 -4.76 -2.65 -0.94
C THR A 161 -5.98 -3.06 -1.76
N TYR A 162 -6.72 -2.07 -2.25
CA TYR A 162 -7.96 -2.24 -3.00
C TYR A 162 -7.83 -1.70 -4.41
N ARG A 163 -8.30 -2.47 -5.39
CA ARG A 163 -8.58 -1.98 -6.74
C ARG A 163 -10.07 -1.67 -6.84
N VAL A 164 -10.41 -0.44 -7.21
CA VAL A 164 -11.78 -0.03 -7.54
C VAL A 164 -11.86 0.19 -9.04
N SER A 165 -12.75 -0.51 -9.74
CA SER A 165 -12.86 -0.46 -11.20
C SER A 165 -14.28 -0.16 -11.69
N ALA A 166 -14.40 0.35 -12.90
CA ALA A 166 -15.63 0.35 -13.67
C ALA A 166 -15.33 0.18 -15.17
N VAL A 167 -16.13 -0.66 -15.85
CA VAL A 167 -16.07 -0.81 -17.30
C VAL A 167 -17.11 0.12 -17.94
N LEU A 168 -16.63 1.09 -18.71
CA LEU A 168 -17.40 2.27 -19.11
C LEU A 168 -17.31 2.56 -20.60
N LYS A 169 -18.36 3.20 -21.14
CA LYS A 169 -18.39 3.85 -22.46
C LYS A 169 -19.02 5.23 -22.31
N MET A 170 -18.22 6.29 -22.46
CA MET A 170 -18.53 7.66 -22.04
C MET A 170 -18.58 8.64 -23.23
N PRO A 171 -19.60 9.52 -23.30
CA PRO A 171 -19.77 10.41 -24.45
C PRO A 171 -18.70 11.51 -24.52
N SER A 172 -17.89 11.48 -25.58
CA SER A 172 -16.80 12.44 -25.85
C SER A 172 -17.25 13.83 -26.35
N LYS A 173 -18.54 14.17 -26.25
CA LYS A 173 -19.12 15.42 -26.76
C LYS A 173 -18.91 16.59 -25.77
N THR A 174 -18.93 17.82 -26.27
CA THR A 174 -19.03 19.01 -25.40
C THR A 174 -20.44 19.10 -24.79
N GLY A 175 -20.57 19.64 -23.57
CA GLY A 175 -21.84 19.72 -22.84
C GLY A 175 -22.05 18.59 -21.83
N THR A 176 -21.18 17.57 -21.80
CA THR A 176 -21.29 16.39 -20.94
C THR A 176 -20.15 16.30 -19.93
N HIS A 177 -20.44 15.74 -18.75
CA HIS A 177 -19.43 15.32 -17.78
C HIS A 177 -19.79 13.98 -17.12
N PRO A 178 -19.57 12.86 -17.84
CA PRO A 178 -19.49 11.52 -17.27
C PRO A 178 -18.31 11.38 -16.30
N ALA A 179 -18.55 10.78 -15.15
CA ALA A 179 -17.55 10.51 -14.13
C ALA A 179 -17.87 9.25 -13.30
N PHE A 180 -16.82 8.50 -12.97
CA PHE A 180 -16.81 7.48 -11.92
C PHE A 180 -15.81 7.89 -10.84
N TRP A 181 -16.28 7.92 -9.59
CA TRP A 181 -15.54 8.50 -8.46
C TRP A 181 -15.97 7.86 -7.14
N LEU A 182 -15.19 8.09 -6.08
CA LEU A 182 -15.49 7.68 -4.71
C LEU A 182 -15.48 8.88 -3.78
N ARG A 183 -16.29 8.87 -2.72
CA ARG A 183 -16.23 9.91 -1.69
C ARG A 183 -16.67 9.47 -0.30
N SER A 184 -15.96 9.93 0.74
CA SER A 184 -16.42 9.86 2.12
C SER A 184 -17.46 10.95 2.48
N HIS A 185 -18.28 10.69 3.51
CA HIS A 185 -19.38 11.60 3.91
C HIS A 185 -18.93 12.82 4.75
N ASP A 186 -17.65 13.01 5.02
CA ASP A 186 -17.16 14.26 5.61
C ASP A 186 -17.28 15.39 4.56
N PHE A 187 -17.71 16.59 4.96
CA PHE A 187 -17.85 17.73 4.06
C PHE A 187 -16.73 18.77 4.23
N GLU A 188 -15.96 18.69 5.32
CA GLU A 188 -14.81 19.56 5.59
C GLU A 188 -13.49 18.87 5.23
N ARG A 189 -13.36 17.57 5.53
CA ARG A 189 -12.24 16.68 5.19
C ARG A 189 -12.70 15.42 4.40
N PRO A 190 -13.40 15.55 3.26
CA PRO A 190 -13.69 14.40 2.41
C PRO A 190 -12.41 13.90 1.76
N ASP A 191 -12.21 12.60 1.84
CA ASP A 191 -11.50 11.86 0.78
C ASP A 191 -12.46 11.79 -0.42
N GLU A 192 -12.05 12.32 -1.57
CA GLU A 192 -12.75 12.23 -2.85
C GLU A 192 -11.74 11.78 -3.93
N ILE A 193 -12.02 10.65 -4.60
CA ILE A 193 -11.15 10.02 -5.60
C ILE A 193 -11.85 10.06 -6.95
N ASP A 194 -11.37 10.88 -7.87
CA ASP A 194 -11.88 10.96 -9.24
C ASP A 194 -11.17 9.91 -10.11
N VAL A 195 -11.69 8.68 -10.12
CA VAL A 195 -11.14 7.54 -10.90
C VAL A 195 -11.12 7.87 -12.40
N VAL A 196 -12.18 8.52 -12.89
CA VAL A 196 -12.20 9.15 -14.20
C VAL A 196 -13.25 10.26 -14.26
N GLU A 197 -12.84 11.50 -14.59
CA GLU A 197 -13.71 12.63 -14.94
C GLU A 197 -13.51 13.00 -16.42
N THR A 198 -14.55 12.87 -17.27
CA THR A 198 -14.43 13.16 -18.71
C THR A 198 -15.04 14.52 -19.10
N TRP A 199 -14.21 15.42 -19.63
CA TRP A 199 -14.56 16.82 -19.92
C TRP A 199 -14.91 17.08 -21.40
N GLY A 200 -15.22 16.02 -22.16
CA GLY A 200 -15.57 16.10 -23.57
C GLY A 200 -14.45 16.75 -24.42
N GLY A 201 -14.84 17.63 -25.35
CA GLY A 201 -13.94 18.19 -26.35
C GLY A 201 -13.10 19.42 -25.97
N LYS A 202 -13.36 20.08 -24.82
CA LYS A 202 -12.65 21.27 -24.24
C LYS A 202 -13.45 21.84 -23.04
N GLN A 203 -12.92 22.67 -22.13
CA GLN A 203 -11.62 23.35 -22.05
C GLN A 203 -11.05 23.39 -20.59
N ARG A 204 -10.84 22.22 -19.96
CA ARG A 204 -10.04 22.12 -18.71
C ARG A 204 -8.89 21.13 -18.85
N CYS A 205 -9.14 19.83 -18.68
CA CYS A 205 -8.09 18.81 -18.66
C CYS A 205 -7.84 18.08 -20.00
N GLU A 206 -7.92 18.82 -21.11
CA GLU A 206 -7.78 18.36 -22.51
C GLU A 206 -8.80 17.32 -23.00
N ARG A 207 -9.16 16.32 -22.17
CA ARG A 207 -10.25 15.36 -22.37
C ARG A 207 -10.64 14.63 -21.06
N VAL A 208 -9.66 14.28 -20.22
CA VAL A 208 -9.85 13.49 -19.00
C VAL A 208 -9.03 14.05 -17.83
N GLN A 209 -9.68 14.13 -16.67
CA GLN A 209 -9.11 14.47 -15.36
C GLN A 209 -9.11 13.23 -14.45
N LEU A 210 -8.10 13.15 -13.60
CA LEU A 210 -7.97 12.24 -12.46
C LEU A 210 -7.62 13.08 -11.24
N ALA A 211 -8.10 12.72 -10.04
CA ALA A 211 -7.74 13.45 -8.83
C ALA A 211 -7.92 12.64 -7.54
N PHE A 212 -7.29 13.16 -6.49
CA PHE A 212 -7.55 12.85 -5.10
C PHE A 212 -7.61 14.14 -4.30
N TYR A 213 -8.68 14.36 -3.53
CA TYR A 213 -8.82 15.48 -2.61
C TYR A 213 -9.05 14.95 -1.19
N TRP A 214 -8.49 15.63 -0.19
CA TRP A 214 -8.73 15.39 1.25
C TRP A 214 -9.30 16.62 1.99
N ARG A 215 -9.60 17.70 1.24
CA ARG A 215 -10.25 18.95 1.70
C ARG A 215 -10.81 19.71 0.50
N TYR A 216 -11.99 20.35 0.62
CA TYR A 216 -12.57 21.16 -0.47
C TYR A 216 -12.44 22.68 -0.38
N LEU A 217 -12.22 23.27 0.80
CA LEU A 217 -12.28 24.73 0.98
C LEU A 217 -11.06 25.28 1.76
N PRO A 218 -9.98 25.73 1.07
CA PRO A 218 -9.72 25.56 -0.36
C PRO A 218 -9.43 24.09 -0.70
N PRO A 219 -9.59 23.69 -1.98
CA PRO A 219 -9.29 22.32 -2.39
C PRO A 219 -7.82 21.99 -2.15
N VAL A 220 -7.56 20.88 -1.45
CA VAL A 220 -6.22 20.30 -1.29
C VAL A 220 -6.28 18.86 -1.74
N GLY A 221 -5.34 18.52 -2.61
CA GLY A 221 -5.40 17.30 -3.38
C GLY A 221 -4.29 17.23 -4.41
N SER A 222 -4.15 16.04 -5.01
CA SER A 222 -3.36 15.82 -6.22
C SER A 222 -4.31 15.71 -7.41
N GLN A 223 -4.00 16.31 -8.55
CA GLN A 223 -4.86 16.25 -9.74
C GLN A 223 -4.03 16.16 -11.02
N LYS A 224 -4.56 15.47 -12.04
CA LYS A 224 -3.89 15.25 -13.31
C LYS A 224 -4.85 15.36 -14.49
N CYS A 225 -4.50 16.25 -15.41
CA CYS A 225 -5.01 16.18 -16.78
C CYS A 225 -4.18 15.16 -17.56
N VAL A 226 -4.81 14.09 -18.07
CA VAL A 226 -4.13 12.97 -18.77
C VAL A 226 -4.36 12.98 -20.28
N GLY A 227 -5.31 13.78 -20.76
CA GLY A 227 -5.40 14.23 -22.16
C GLY A 227 -5.32 13.13 -23.21
N GLY A 228 -4.27 13.17 -24.03
CA GLY A 228 -4.04 12.24 -25.14
C GLY A 228 -3.37 10.90 -24.78
N ARG A 229 -3.08 10.61 -23.50
CA ARG A 229 -2.56 9.30 -23.08
C ARG A 229 -3.65 8.24 -22.89
N TYR A 230 -4.86 8.68 -22.53
CA TYR A 230 -6.03 7.80 -22.41
C TYR A 230 -6.48 7.32 -23.81
N PRO A 231 -7.18 6.17 -23.91
CA PRO A 231 -7.85 5.75 -25.14
C PRO A 231 -9.08 6.66 -25.44
N ASP A 232 -9.91 6.35 -26.44
CA ASP A 232 -11.12 7.13 -26.70
C ASP A 232 -12.25 6.72 -25.74
N PRO A 233 -12.71 7.60 -24.82
CA PRO A 233 -13.81 7.26 -23.91
C PRO A 233 -15.11 6.87 -24.65
N ALA A 234 -15.24 7.18 -25.94
CA ALA A 234 -16.38 6.74 -26.75
C ALA A 234 -16.40 5.22 -27.06
N GLU A 235 -15.32 4.48 -26.75
CA GLU A 235 -15.27 3.02 -26.80
C GLU A 235 -15.30 2.39 -25.40
N TRP A 236 -15.37 1.06 -25.33
CA TRP A 236 -15.40 0.31 -24.06
C TRP A 236 -14.00 0.20 -23.45
N HIS A 237 -13.83 0.75 -22.25
CA HIS A 237 -12.58 0.72 -21.50
C HIS A 237 -12.83 0.42 -20.02
N GLU A 238 -11.87 -0.24 -19.38
CA GLU A 238 -11.84 -0.41 -17.93
C GLU A 238 -11.06 0.74 -17.31
N TYR A 239 -11.66 1.44 -16.36
CA TYR A 239 -11.03 2.53 -15.59
C TYR A 239 -10.93 2.08 -14.15
N SER A 240 -9.74 2.12 -13.56
CA SER A 240 -9.55 1.71 -12.18
C SER A 240 -8.55 2.57 -11.42
N VAL A 241 -8.65 2.48 -10.09
CA VAL A 241 -7.69 3.06 -9.14
C VAL A 241 -7.28 1.97 -8.14
N GLU A 242 -6.01 1.95 -7.75
CA GLU A 242 -5.47 1.11 -6.67
C GLU A 242 -4.96 1.98 -5.53
N PHE A 243 -5.30 1.63 -4.29
CA PHE A 243 -4.77 2.28 -3.09
C PHE A 243 -4.77 1.36 -1.87
N THR A 244 -3.79 1.56 -1.00
CA THR A 244 -3.74 1.07 0.39
C THR A 244 -4.68 1.92 1.25
N TYR A 245 -5.62 1.32 1.99
CA TYR A 245 -6.54 2.10 2.82
C TYR A 245 -5.94 2.45 4.19
N MET A 246 -5.75 3.75 4.44
CA MET A 246 -4.94 4.28 5.53
C MET A 246 -5.64 4.36 6.90
N GLY A 247 -6.97 4.25 6.93
CA GLY A 247 -7.77 4.17 8.15
C GLY A 247 -7.95 5.46 8.96
N GLY A 248 -9.09 5.54 9.65
CA GLY A 248 -9.56 6.77 10.27
C GLY A 248 -8.68 7.26 11.42
N GLY A 249 -8.04 8.41 11.24
CA GLY A 249 -7.17 9.05 12.24
C GLY A 249 -5.91 9.69 11.64
N ARG A 250 -5.47 9.18 10.49
CA ARG A 250 -4.38 9.75 9.68
C ARG A 250 -4.85 10.95 8.87
N ASP A 251 -3.94 11.90 8.63
CA ASP A 251 -4.18 13.09 7.81
C ASP A 251 -3.40 12.94 6.48
N PRO A 252 -4.06 12.72 5.32
CA PRO A 252 -3.40 12.54 4.02
C PRO A 252 -2.53 13.72 3.55
N GLN A 253 -2.46 14.82 4.29
CA GLN A 253 -1.50 15.90 4.06
C GLN A 253 -0.09 15.66 4.66
N PHE A 254 0.04 14.72 5.61
CA PHE A 254 1.24 14.55 6.45
C PHE A 254 1.67 13.10 6.65
N ASP A 255 0.72 12.17 6.64
CA ASP A 255 1.02 10.75 6.66
C ASP A 255 1.24 10.30 5.22
N HIS A 256 2.43 9.76 4.96
CA HIS A 256 2.74 9.15 3.67
C HIS A 256 2.01 7.80 3.57
N ALA A 257 1.89 7.30 2.35
CA ALA A 257 1.22 6.07 2.02
C ALA A 257 1.79 5.51 0.71
N ALA A 258 1.44 4.27 0.40
CA ALA A 258 1.58 3.73 -0.95
C ALA A 258 1.01 4.72 -1.98
N PRO A 259 1.64 4.87 -3.15
CA PRO A 259 1.09 5.72 -4.19
C PRO A 259 -0.27 5.17 -4.65
N MET A 260 -1.31 6.00 -4.60
CA MET A 260 -2.58 5.67 -5.24
C MET A 260 -2.40 5.77 -6.76
N ARG A 261 -2.65 4.68 -7.48
CA ARG A 261 -2.34 4.50 -8.91
C ARG A 261 -3.60 4.42 -9.75
N PHE A 262 -3.63 5.05 -10.92
CA PHE A 262 -4.78 5.16 -11.80
C PHE A 262 -4.50 4.50 -13.15
N PHE A 263 -5.35 3.58 -13.56
CA PHE A 263 -5.15 2.72 -14.72
C PHE A 263 -6.26 2.87 -15.76
N VAL A 264 -5.92 2.53 -17.00
CA VAL A 264 -6.91 2.22 -18.05
C VAL A 264 -6.50 0.93 -18.74
N ASP A 265 -7.44 -0.01 -18.88
CA ASP A 265 -7.21 -1.35 -19.46
C ASP A 265 -5.97 -2.04 -18.85
N GLY A 266 -5.80 -1.93 -17.53
CA GLY A 266 -4.67 -2.47 -16.77
C GLY A 266 -3.34 -1.71 -16.87
N GLN A 267 -3.24 -0.62 -17.63
CA GLN A 267 -2.00 0.17 -17.77
C GLN A 267 -2.00 1.39 -16.84
N GLU A 268 -0.99 1.55 -15.97
CA GLU A 268 -0.86 2.74 -15.13
C GLU A 268 -0.65 4.00 -15.99
N THR A 269 -1.43 5.04 -15.71
CA THR A 269 -1.41 6.30 -16.44
C THR A 269 -0.93 7.49 -15.60
N TRP A 270 -1.15 7.42 -14.28
CA TRP A 270 -0.78 8.41 -13.29
C TRP A 270 -0.86 7.83 -11.87
N SER A 271 -0.12 8.41 -10.94
CA SER A 271 -0.11 8.07 -9.51
C SER A 271 0.05 9.29 -8.60
N ALA A 272 -0.52 9.21 -7.40
CA ALA A 272 -0.54 10.26 -6.38
C ALA A 272 0.03 9.74 -5.04
N ARG A 273 0.85 10.54 -4.34
CA ARG A 273 1.60 10.12 -3.13
C ARG A 273 0.77 10.07 -1.83
N HIS A 274 -0.54 9.89 -1.93
CA HIS A 274 -1.46 9.93 -0.80
C HIS A 274 -2.67 9.04 -1.11
N SER A 275 -3.20 8.38 -0.07
CA SER A 275 -4.27 7.39 -0.16
C SER A 275 -5.38 7.68 0.88
N PRO A 276 -6.62 7.20 0.69
CA PRO A 276 -7.76 7.55 1.55
C PRO A 276 -7.63 6.99 2.97
N SER A 277 -8.09 7.77 3.96
CA SER A 277 -8.18 7.39 5.37
C SER A 277 -9.62 7.25 5.89
N LEU A 278 -10.63 7.58 5.07
CA LEU A 278 -12.06 7.51 5.42
C LEU A 278 -12.88 6.56 4.51
N PRO A 279 -13.87 5.84 5.07
CA PRO A 279 -14.73 4.96 4.27
C PRO A 279 -15.51 5.75 3.22
N SER A 280 -15.48 5.28 1.99
CA SER A 280 -15.98 6.01 0.81
C SER A 280 -17.09 5.26 0.08
N PHE A 281 -18.01 6.00 -0.50
CA PHE A 281 -19.13 5.51 -1.30
C PHE A 281 -18.79 5.63 -2.79
N LEU A 282 -19.12 4.60 -3.57
CA LEU A 282 -19.00 4.63 -5.03
C LEU A 282 -20.03 5.61 -5.63
N HIS A 283 -19.64 6.36 -6.66
CA HIS A 283 -20.49 7.31 -7.37
C HIS A 283 -20.40 7.11 -8.89
N LEU A 284 -21.56 7.00 -9.52
CA LEU A 284 -21.72 7.09 -10.98
C LEU A 284 -22.47 8.39 -11.30
N GLN A 285 -21.82 9.31 -12.01
CA GLN A 285 -22.39 10.62 -12.33
C GLN A 285 -22.27 10.93 -13.82
N HIS A 286 -23.30 11.56 -14.38
CA HIS A 286 -23.22 12.23 -15.66
C HIS A 286 -23.83 13.63 -15.55
N LYS A 287 -23.00 14.63 -15.28
CA LYS A 287 -23.42 16.05 -15.23
C LYS A 287 -23.59 16.65 -16.63
N ARG A 288 -24.38 17.74 -16.74
CA ARG A 288 -24.21 18.75 -17.79
C ARG A 288 -22.97 19.61 -17.53
N ASN A 289 -22.28 19.99 -18.60
CA ASN A 289 -21.02 20.74 -18.54
C ASN A 289 -20.83 21.60 -19.81
N CYS A 290 -21.58 22.68 -19.88
CA CYS A 290 -21.65 23.60 -21.02
C CYS A 290 -21.18 25.01 -20.62
N PRO A 291 -20.75 25.85 -21.58
CA PRO A 291 -20.52 27.28 -21.37
C PRO A 291 -21.69 27.98 -20.68
N GLU A 292 -21.42 29.02 -19.87
CA GLU A 292 -22.45 29.75 -19.12
C GLU A 292 -23.53 30.37 -20.01
N ASP A 293 -23.20 30.71 -21.26
CA ASP A 293 -24.11 31.28 -22.27
C ASP A 293 -24.99 30.24 -22.98
N GLU A 294 -24.72 28.93 -22.80
CA GLU A 294 -25.58 27.83 -23.25
C GLU A 294 -26.50 27.28 -22.13
N GLN A 295 -26.33 27.77 -20.89
CA GLN A 295 -27.14 27.35 -19.74
C GLN A 295 -28.45 28.17 -19.64
N PRO A 296 -29.56 27.58 -19.16
CA PRO A 296 -29.69 26.20 -18.67
C PRO A 296 -29.99 25.15 -19.76
N THR A 297 -30.29 25.59 -20.99
CA THR A 297 -31.01 24.77 -21.99
C THR A 297 -30.17 23.69 -22.68
N CYS A 298 -28.84 23.76 -22.61
CA CYS A 298 -27.98 22.68 -23.06
C CYS A 298 -28.29 21.36 -22.31
N GLY A 299 -28.45 20.25 -23.03
CA GLY A 299 -28.65 18.93 -22.43
C GLY A 299 -29.92 18.74 -21.58
N GLU A 300 -30.91 19.65 -21.62
CA GLU A 300 -32.15 19.50 -20.84
C GLU A 300 -33.01 18.31 -21.29
N THR A 301 -32.87 17.88 -22.55
CA THR A 301 -33.57 16.70 -23.07
C THR A 301 -32.98 15.42 -22.48
N ALA A 302 -33.82 14.56 -21.91
CA ALA A 302 -33.43 13.22 -21.46
C ALA A 302 -32.87 12.32 -22.60
N SER A 303 -33.06 12.70 -23.86
CA SER A 303 -32.41 12.11 -25.05
C SER A 303 -31.02 12.71 -25.37
N GLY A 304 -30.29 13.16 -24.34
CA GLY A 304 -28.87 13.49 -24.48
C GLY A 304 -28.02 12.24 -24.71
N PRO A 305 -26.74 12.39 -25.12
CA PRO A 305 -25.84 11.24 -25.22
C PRO A 305 -25.61 10.65 -23.81
N GLU A 306 -25.58 9.32 -23.72
CA GLU A 306 -25.60 8.59 -22.45
C GLU A 306 -24.20 8.04 -22.11
N MET A 307 -23.88 7.98 -20.82
CA MET A 307 -22.78 7.19 -20.26
C MET A 307 -23.29 5.76 -20.08
N LEU A 308 -22.58 4.76 -20.56
CA LEU A 308 -22.92 3.35 -20.34
C LEU A 308 -21.96 2.76 -19.31
N VAL A 309 -22.51 2.01 -18.37
CA VAL A 309 -21.79 1.25 -17.35
C VAL A 309 -22.10 -0.22 -17.57
N ASP A 310 -21.06 -1.03 -17.76
CA ASP A 310 -21.12 -2.48 -17.98
C ASP A 310 -21.03 -3.21 -16.62
N ARG A 311 -20.00 -2.88 -15.83
CA ARG A 311 -19.86 -3.32 -14.43
C ARG A 311 -19.14 -2.30 -13.57
N VAL A 312 -19.33 -2.38 -12.25
CA VAL A 312 -18.52 -1.71 -11.23
C VAL A 312 -18.07 -2.74 -10.21
N GLU A 313 -16.78 -2.77 -9.90
CA GLU A 313 -16.19 -3.73 -8.96
C GLU A 313 -15.30 -3.02 -7.92
N VAL A 314 -15.17 -3.65 -6.76
CA VAL A 314 -14.08 -3.40 -5.83
C VAL A 314 -13.46 -4.75 -5.46
N GLU A 315 -12.15 -4.87 -5.65
CA GLU A 315 -11.38 -6.02 -5.26
C GLU A 315 -10.39 -5.68 -4.15
N ALA A 316 -10.22 -6.58 -3.17
CA ALA A 316 -9.01 -6.66 -2.37
C ALA A 316 -7.96 -7.43 -3.19
N VAL A 317 -6.85 -6.77 -3.54
CA VAL A 317 -5.89 -7.27 -4.54
C VAL A 317 -4.58 -7.83 -3.97
N GLY A 318 -4.41 -7.78 -2.64
CA GLY A 318 -3.14 -8.12 -1.99
C GLY A 318 -2.12 -6.99 -2.07
N ARG A 319 -0.96 -7.17 -1.43
CA ARG A 319 0.14 -6.20 -1.42
C ARG A 319 0.60 -5.92 -2.87
N GLN A 320 0.62 -4.64 -3.25
CA GLN A 320 1.64 -4.21 -4.22
C GLN A 320 2.92 -3.97 -3.41
N PRO A 321 4.06 -4.58 -3.78
CA PRO A 321 5.28 -4.59 -2.98
C PRO A 321 5.78 -3.17 -2.66
N SER A 322 6.56 -3.03 -1.58
CA SER A 322 6.92 -1.74 -0.99
C SER A 322 7.83 -0.91 -1.91
N THR A 323 7.23 -0.19 -2.86
CA THR A 323 7.86 0.79 -3.76
C THR A 323 8.33 2.07 -3.03
N SER A 324 8.68 1.95 -1.76
CA SER A 324 8.79 3.04 -0.81
C SER A 324 10.15 3.72 -0.82
N PRO A 325 10.23 5.05 -0.65
CA PRO A 325 11.43 5.80 -0.98
C PRO A 325 12.45 5.86 0.17
N ALA A 326 12.93 4.70 0.64
CA ALA A 326 14.24 4.46 1.26
C ALA A 326 14.25 3.10 2.00
N THR A 327 14.37 1.98 1.27
CA THR A 327 14.49 0.65 1.87
C THR A 327 15.60 0.63 2.93
N LEU A 328 15.24 0.23 4.15
CA LEU A 328 16.21 -0.08 5.19
C LEU A 328 16.85 -1.42 4.79
N VAL A 329 18.08 -1.40 4.26
CA VAL A 329 18.76 -2.60 3.73
C VAL A 329 19.72 -3.26 4.72
N GLY A 330 19.98 -2.65 5.88
CA GLY A 330 20.74 -3.31 6.93
C GLY A 330 20.69 -2.65 8.30
N VAL A 331 20.65 -3.48 9.34
CA VAL A 331 20.70 -3.11 10.75
C VAL A 331 21.89 -3.81 11.40
N ARG A 332 22.78 -3.05 12.04
CA ARG A 332 23.84 -3.57 12.90
C ARG A 332 23.78 -2.98 14.28
N ARG A 333 23.71 -3.82 15.31
CA ARG A 333 23.77 -3.39 16.71
C ARG A 333 25.19 -2.94 17.09
N THR A 334 25.36 -1.67 17.49
CA THR A 334 26.65 -1.11 17.95
C THR A 334 26.72 -0.83 19.44
N GLY A 335 25.62 -0.96 20.18
CA GLY A 335 25.60 -0.86 21.64
C GLY A 335 24.36 -1.48 22.29
N PRO A 336 24.02 -1.10 23.54
CA PRO A 336 22.81 -1.58 24.21
C PRO A 336 21.52 -1.16 23.49
N THR A 337 21.45 0.12 23.11
CA THR A 337 20.29 0.77 22.46
C THR A 337 20.67 1.53 21.19
N THR A 338 21.93 1.40 20.74
CA THR A 338 22.45 2.03 19.51
C THR A 338 22.64 1.00 18.39
N VAL A 339 22.25 1.41 17.19
CA VAL A 339 22.39 0.66 15.95
C VAL A 339 23.03 1.55 14.89
N ASP A 340 23.78 0.95 13.97
CA ASP A 340 24.03 1.53 12.66
C ASP A 340 22.91 1.02 11.75
N LEU A 341 22.23 1.93 11.07
CA LEU A 341 21.30 1.65 9.99
C LEU A 341 22.00 1.93 8.66
N MET A 342 21.77 1.08 7.66
CA MET A 342 22.08 1.34 6.26
C MET A 342 20.75 1.36 5.49
N ALA A 343 20.38 2.53 4.97
CA ALA A 343 19.29 2.67 4.02
C ALA A 343 19.85 3.06 2.65
N LEU A 344 19.14 2.72 1.57
CA LEU A 344 19.43 3.27 0.24
C LEU A 344 18.67 4.58 0.04
N ASP A 345 19.31 5.62 -0.48
CA ASP A 345 18.61 6.80 -0.98
C ASP A 345 17.83 6.41 -2.25
N PRO A 346 16.50 6.57 -2.32
CA PRO A 346 15.69 6.13 -3.45
C PRO A 346 15.91 6.94 -4.73
N ALA A 347 16.51 8.13 -4.64
CA ALA A 347 16.67 9.03 -5.78
C ALA A 347 17.96 8.74 -6.58
N ASP A 348 18.98 8.16 -5.94
CA ASP A 348 20.27 7.86 -6.58
C ASP A 348 20.92 6.52 -6.17
N HIS A 349 20.26 5.75 -5.30
CA HIS A 349 20.65 4.43 -4.81
C HIS A 349 21.97 4.40 -4.01
N ASN A 350 22.44 5.55 -3.49
CA ASN A 350 23.58 5.58 -2.57
C ASN A 350 23.21 5.05 -1.18
N ALA A 351 24.10 4.25 -0.59
CA ALA A 351 23.94 3.78 0.78
C ALA A 351 24.24 4.88 1.81
N VAL A 352 23.23 5.27 2.59
CA VAL A 352 23.36 6.19 3.72
C VAL A 352 23.49 5.38 5.01
N ALA A 353 24.69 5.40 5.60
CA ALA A 353 24.93 4.82 6.92
C ALA A 353 24.67 5.86 8.02
N ALA A 354 23.68 5.61 8.88
CA ALA A 354 23.29 6.48 9.98
C ALA A 354 23.34 5.72 11.32
N GLN A 355 24.08 6.23 12.30
CA GLN A 355 24.05 5.69 13.66
C GLN A 355 22.89 6.30 14.44
N LEU A 356 21.93 5.47 14.87
CA LEU A 356 20.75 5.88 15.61
C LEU A 356 20.77 5.32 17.03
N THR A 357 20.18 6.07 17.98
CA THR A 357 19.83 5.57 19.31
C THR A 357 18.33 5.31 19.32
N LEU A 358 17.93 4.04 19.43
CA LEU A 358 16.52 3.63 19.40
C LEU A 358 15.82 4.00 20.72
N PRO A 359 14.50 4.29 20.73
CA PRO A 359 13.73 4.67 21.91
C PRO A 359 13.36 3.47 22.82
N MET A 360 14.36 2.64 23.14
CA MET A 360 14.22 1.31 23.73
C MET A 360 14.99 1.19 25.05
N ASP A 361 14.54 0.30 25.94
CA ASP A 361 15.08 0.11 27.30
C ASP A 361 15.91 -1.17 27.48
N GLU A 362 15.65 -2.20 26.68
CA GLU A 362 16.37 -3.49 26.72
C GLU A 362 17.47 -3.61 25.65
N SER A 363 18.29 -4.65 25.78
CA SER A 363 19.57 -4.76 25.08
C SER A 363 19.89 -6.20 24.63
N ASP A 364 18.93 -6.94 24.09
CA ASP A 364 19.13 -8.23 23.41
C ASP A 364 18.03 -8.47 22.36
N TRP A 365 17.98 -7.55 21.40
CA TRP A 365 17.07 -7.53 20.27
C TRP A 365 17.64 -8.26 19.05
N HIS A 366 16.79 -9.07 18.43
CA HIS A 366 16.87 -9.48 17.03
C HIS A 366 16.07 -8.46 16.20
N TYR A 367 16.48 -8.21 14.96
CA TYR A 367 15.83 -7.22 14.08
C TYR A 367 15.38 -7.86 12.77
N ALA A 368 14.22 -7.42 12.30
CA ALA A 368 13.63 -7.67 10.99
C ALA A 368 12.95 -6.38 10.50
N THR A 369 12.45 -6.38 9.26
CA THR A 369 11.79 -5.22 8.63
C THR A 369 10.51 -5.64 7.92
N GLY A 370 9.59 -4.70 7.74
CA GLY A 370 8.30 -4.88 7.06
C GLY A 370 7.32 -3.78 7.46
N ASP A 371 6.19 -3.68 6.77
CA ASP A 371 5.16 -2.67 7.02
C ASP A 371 4.20 -3.11 8.13
N TYR A 372 4.42 -2.70 9.38
CA TYR A 372 3.47 -2.98 10.47
C TYR A 372 2.22 -2.10 10.37
N ASP A 373 2.39 -0.95 9.74
CA ASP A 373 1.61 0.26 9.91
C ASP A 373 0.51 0.41 8.83
N GLY A 374 0.72 -0.22 7.68
CA GLY A 374 -0.09 -0.15 6.47
C GLY A 374 0.20 1.12 5.66
N ASP A 375 1.44 1.63 5.68
CA ASP A 375 1.87 2.81 4.90
C ASP A 375 2.87 2.51 3.76
N THR A 376 3.24 1.23 3.61
CA THR A 376 4.21 0.62 2.70
C THR A 376 5.66 1.01 2.90
N VAL A 377 6.02 1.64 4.02
CA VAL A 377 7.42 1.93 4.40
C VAL A 377 7.87 0.94 5.46
N ASP A 378 9.01 0.28 5.24
CA ASP A 378 9.43 -0.81 6.13
C ASP A 378 9.81 -0.26 7.53
N ASP A 379 9.03 -0.66 8.53
CA ASP A 379 9.26 -0.41 9.95
C ASP A 379 10.38 -1.31 10.49
N LEU A 380 10.99 -0.89 11.61
CA LEU A 380 11.99 -1.71 12.30
C LEU A 380 11.32 -2.56 13.38
N TYR A 381 11.17 -3.86 13.10
CA TYR A 381 10.70 -4.85 14.06
C TYR A 381 11.87 -5.28 14.94
N ALA A 382 11.75 -5.06 16.24
CA ALA A 382 12.72 -5.50 17.22
C ALA A 382 12.07 -6.55 18.14
N VAL A 383 12.63 -7.77 18.17
CA VAL A 383 12.15 -8.88 19.00
C VAL A 383 13.21 -9.30 20.02
N ALA A 384 12.84 -9.32 21.30
CA ALA A 384 13.72 -9.70 22.42
C ALA A 384 13.14 -10.81 23.30
N ARG A 385 14.03 -11.51 24.01
CA ARG A 385 13.67 -12.62 24.91
C ARG A 385 13.07 -12.12 26.22
N GLY A 386 11.79 -12.40 26.45
CA GLY A 386 11.06 -11.98 27.65
C GLY A 386 11.06 -12.97 28.82
N PRO A 387 10.64 -12.53 30.01
CA PRO A 387 10.71 -13.34 31.24
C PRO A 387 9.72 -14.50 31.23
N ARG A 388 10.22 -15.70 31.57
CA ARG A 388 9.49 -16.99 31.58
C ARG A 388 9.14 -17.55 30.19
N GLY A 389 9.88 -17.15 29.15
CA GLY A 389 9.74 -17.69 27.80
C GLY A 389 8.72 -16.95 26.93
N SER A 390 8.29 -15.76 27.34
CA SER A 390 7.64 -14.82 26.42
C SER A 390 8.66 -14.20 25.46
N ILE A 391 8.18 -13.50 24.44
CA ILE A 391 8.98 -12.51 23.70
C ILE A 391 8.45 -11.11 23.99
N ARG A 392 9.29 -10.09 23.82
CA ARG A 392 8.90 -8.68 23.73
C ARG A 392 9.06 -8.28 22.25
N VAL A 393 8.07 -7.57 21.72
CA VAL A 393 8.12 -7.05 20.33
C VAL A 393 7.87 -5.56 20.40
N ASP A 394 8.83 -4.78 19.92
CA ASP A 394 8.74 -3.34 19.77
C ASP A 394 8.88 -3.05 18.27
N VAL A 395 7.96 -2.27 17.68
CA VAL A 395 8.07 -1.83 16.28
C VAL A 395 8.23 -0.32 16.24
N LEU A 396 9.15 0.16 15.39
CA LEU A 396 9.52 1.57 15.28
C LEU A 396 9.21 2.11 13.87
N ASP A 397 8.52 3.24 13.84
CA ASP A 397 7.95 3.95 12.68
C ASP A 397 9.02 4.33 11.64
N GLY A 398 8.99 3.70 10.46
CA GLY A 398 9.91 3.92 9.34
C GLY A 398 9.84 5.36 8.82
N LEU A 399 8.62 5.88 8.60
CA LEU A 399 8.40 7.28 8.18
C LEU A 399 8.96 8.32 9.16
N LYS A 400 8.98 8.00 10.46
CA LYS A 400 9.50 8.88 11.54
C LYS A 400 10.94 8.47 11.87
N GLN A 401 11.65 7.81 10.94
CA GLN A 401 13.07 7.45 11.02
C GLN A 401 13.41 6.62 12.27
N PHE A 402 12.53 5.68 12.61
CA PHE A 402 12.59 4.77 13.76
C PHE A 402 12.65 5.49 15.13
N SER A 403 12.27 6.77 15.17
CA SER A 403 12.28 7.61 16.38
C SER A 403 10.99 7.52 17.22
N VAL A 404 9.93 6.98 16.64
CA VAL A 404 8.60 6.79 17.27
C VAL A 404 8.28 5.30 17.33
N PRO A 405 7.88 4.74 18.49
CA PRO A 405 7.38 3.37 18.57
C PRO A 405 5.90 3.30 18.17
N LEU A 406 5.58 2.43 17.21
CA LEU A 406 4.22 2.10 16.79
C LEU A 406 3.56 1.13 17.77
N THR A 407 4.32 0.14 18.26
CA THR A 407 3.82 -0.84 19.23
C THR A 407 4.89 -1.29 20.23
N ARG A 408 4.43 -1.86 21.35
CA ARG A 408 5.24 -2.54 22.37
C ARG A 408 4.42 -3.67 23.00
N ALA A 409 4.56 -4.87 22.45
CA ALA A 409 3.89 -6.08 22.86
C ALA A 409 4.76 -6.95 23.80
N SER A 410 4.11 -7.78 24.60
CA SER A 410 4.76 -8.81 25.43
C SER A 410 4.04 -10.14 25.23
N VAL A 411 4.39 -10.85 24.15
CA VAL A 411 3.70 -12.06 23.70
C VAL A 411 4.09 -13.26 24.57
N VAL A 412 3.16 -13.75 25.37
CA VAL A 412 3.34 -14.95 26.19
C VAL A 412 2.91 -16.17 25.40
N ALA A 413 3.86 -16.98 24.92
CA ALA A 413 3.59 -18.25 24.25
C ALA A 413 3.52 -19.41 25.27
N PRO A 414 2.35 -20.03 25.54
CA PRO A 414 2.27 -21.14 26.48
C PRO A 414 2.80 -22.43 25.83
N GLY A 415 3.82 -23.04 26.42
CA GLY A 415 4.24 -24.42 26.12
C GLY A 415 5.23 -24.62 24.95
N ARG A 416 5.64 -23.56 24.26
CA ARG A 416 6.75 -23.57 23.27
C ARG A 416 7.83 -22.57 23.66
N ARG A 417 9.03 -22.69 23.09
CA ARG A 417 10.11 -21.74 23.30
C ARG A 417 10.14 -20.69 22.19
N SER A 418 9.13 -19.80 22.12
CA SER A 418 9.14 -18.70 21.14
C SER A 418 10.41 -17.85 21.22
N ALA A 419 10.97 -17.68 22.43
CA ALA A 419 12.25 -17.01 22.64
C ALA A 419 13.47 -17.70 21.98
N ASP A 420 13.39 -18.98 21.59
CA ASP A 420 14.43 -19.72 20.85
C ASP A 420 14.14 -19.83 19.33
N ALA A 421 13.00 -19.32 18.85
CA ALA A 421 12.59 -19.40 17.45
C ALA A 421 13.39 -18.46 16.52
N GLN A 422 13.33 -18.73 15.21
CA GLN A 422 13.64 -17.71 14.20
C GLN A 422 12.44 -16.75 14.07
N HIS A 423 12.71 -15.50 13.75
CA HIS A 423 11.72 -14.43 13.64
C HIS A 423 11.80 -13.88 12.22
N LEU A 424 10.66 -13.86 11.51
CA LEU A 424 10.47 -13.28 10.17
C LEU A 424 9.24 -12.37 10.20
N VAL A 425 9.05 -11.57 9.16
CA VAL A 425 8.02 -10.54 9.08
C VAL A 425 7.40 -10.56 7.68
N GLY A 426 6.07 -10.59 7.58
CA GLY A 426 5.36 -10.60 6.29
C GLY A 426 3.84 -10.74 6.43
N ASP A 427 3.06 -10.27 5.45
CA ASP A 427 1.59 -10.28 5.48
C ASP A 427 1.03 -11.68 5.21
N TYR A 428 0.84 -12.48 6.25
CA TYR A 428 0.25 -13.82 6.15
C TYR A 428 -1.22 -13.80 5.71
N ASN A 429 -1.91 -12.66 5.82
CA ASN A 429 -3.36 -12.64 5.86
C ASN A 429 -4.03 -11.82 4.75
N GLY A 430 -3.32 -10.86 4.16
CA GLY A 430 -3.78 -9.98 3.09
C GLY A 430 -4.41 -8.67 3.59
N ASP A 431 -4.23 -8.31 4.88
CA ASP A 431 -4.69 -7.02 5.44
C ASP A 431 -3.70 -5.86 5.27
N GLY A 432 -2.57 -6.10 4.59
CA GLY A 432 -1.53 -5.11 4.31
C GLY A 432 -0.77 -4.70 5.56
N ARG A 433 -0.50 -5.66 6.45
CA ARG A 433 0.37 -5.50 7.63
C ARG A 433 1.22 -6.74 7.81
N ASP A 434 2.50 -6.54 8.04
CA ASP A 434 3.42 -7.65 8.12
C ASP A 434 3.34 -8.33 9.50
N ASP A 435 2.78 -9.53 9.54
CA ASP A 435 2.61 -10.34 10.73
C ASP A 435 3.96 -10.86 11.27
N LEU A 436 4.03 -11.13 12.58
CA LEU A 436 5.24 -11.70 13.18
C LEU A 436 5.23 -13.23 13.11
N TYR A 437 6.14 -13.78 12.30
CA TYR A 437 6.38 -15.21 12.18
C TYR A 437 7.36 -15.71 13.24
N LEU A 438 7.02 -16.81 13.90
CA LEU A 438 7.88 -17.55 14.82
C LEU A 438 8.10 -18.96 14.28
N VAL A 439 9.31 -19.26 13.80
CA VAL A 439 9.65 -20.53 13.16
C VAL A 439 10.51 -21.39 14.08
N ASP A 440 10.03 -22.60 14.42
CA ASP A 440 10.61 -23.51 15.41
C ASP A 440 10.53 -24.98 14.92
N ALA A 441 11.36 -25.87 15.47
CA ALA A 441 11.44 -27.28 15.08
C ALA A 441 10.84 -28.20 16.15
N VAL A 442 9.73 -28.88 15.83
CA VAL A 442 9.07 -29.83 16.75
C VAL A 442 8.89 -31.19 16.09
N ALA A 443 9.32 -32.24 16.80
CA ALA A 443 9.23 -33.64 16.37
C ALA A 443 9.84 -33.94 14.97
N GLY A 444 10.86 -33.18 14.56
CA GLY A 444 11.53 -33.34 13.25
C GLY A 444 10.80 -32.65 12.09
N ARG A 445 9.89 -31.72 12.38
CA ARG A 445 9.15 -30.90 11.42
C ARG A 445 9.26 -29.42 11.79
N THR A 446 9.31 -28.55 10.78
CA THR A 446 9.19 -27.11 11.01
C THR A 446 7.74 -26.77 11.35
N VAL A 447 7.57 -25.91 12.35
CA VAL A 447 6.29 -25.36 12.78
C VAL A 447 6.41 -23.85 12.72
N VAL A 448 5.44 -23.22 12.08
CA VAL A 448 5.28 -21.77 12.08
C VAL A 448 4.21 -21.42 13.10
N ARG A 449 4.39 -20.30 13.81
CA ARG A 449 3.30 -19.56 14.45
C ARG A 449 3.30 -18.14 13.90
N VAL A 450 2.18 -17.72 13.32
CA VAL A 450 1.98 -16.34 12.86
C VAL A 450 1.20 -15.56 13.92
N LEU A 451 1.65 -14.35 14.22
CA LEU A 451 1.05 -13.45 15.21
C LEU A 451 0.55 -12.17 14.54
N ASP A 452 -0.74 -11.90 14.76
CA ASP A 452 -1.56 -10.83 14.20
C ASP A 452 -1.01 -9.43 14.52
N ALA A 453 -0.49 -8.72 13.51
CA ALA A 453 -0.01 -7.34 13.64
C ALA A 453 -1.12 -6.36 14.03
N SER A 454 -2.30 -6.48 13.41
CA SER A 454 -3.48 -5.63 13.69
C SER A 454 -3.93 -5.71 15.17
N ALA A 455 -3.78 -6.89 15.79
CA ALA A 455 -4.06 -7.15 17.19
C ALA A 455 -2.85 -6.97 18.13
N GLY A 456 -1.77 -6.32 17.67
CA GLY A 456 -0.56 -6.06 18.46
C GLY A 456 0.13 -7.34 18.95
N PHE A 457 0.17 -8.35 18.08
CA PHE A 457 0.73 -9.69 18.30
C PHE A 457 0.08 -10.47 19.46
N GLN A 458 -1.16 -10.11 19.86
CA GLN A 458 -1.89 -10.80 20.93
C GLN A 458 -2.77 -11.96 20.43
N THR A 459 -3.09 -11.99 19.14
CA THR A 459 -3.79 -13.09 18.46
C THR A 459 -2.77 -13.91 17.66
N ALA A 460 -3.01 -15.22 17.52
CA ALA A 460 -2.28 -16.07 16.57
C ALA A 460 -3.20 -16.39 15.40
N LEU A 461 -2.76 -16.08 14.19
CA LEU A 461 -3.51 -16.36 12.96
C LEU A 461 -3.34 -17.82 12.54
N ALA A 462 -2.16 -18.39 12.77
CA ALA A 462 -1.81 -19.75 12.37
C ALA A 462 -0.82 -20.41 13.35
N GLU A 463 -0.93 -21.73 13.55
CA GLU A 463 0.07 -22.58 14.24
C GLU A 463 0.35 -23.94 13.52
N PRO A 464 0.54 -23.99 12.18
CA PRO A 464 0.64 -25.24 11.45
C PRO A 464 1.97 -25.97 11.66
N VAL A 465 1.88 -27.31 11.75
CA VAL A 465 3.02 -28.19 11.48
C VAL A 465 3.14 -28.30 9.96
N THR A 466 4.17 -27.70 9.39
CA THR A 466 4.31 -27.47 7.94
C THR A 466 4.56 -28.73 7.13
N ALA A 467 4.56 -28.60 5.80
CA ALA A 467 5.04 -29.63 4.88
C ALA A 467 6.57 -29.88 4.95
N ALA A 468 7.35 -28.96 5.52
CA ALA A 468 8.81 -29.05 5.61
C ALA A 468 9.34 -29.97 6.74
N PRO A 469 10.53 -30.59 6.55
CA PRO A 469 11.28 -31.17 7.67
C PRO A 469 11.72 -30.08 8.65
N ALA A 470 12.24 -30.46 9.82
CA ALA A 470 13.01 -29.52 10.65
C ALA A 470 14.24 -29.03 9.86
N LEU A 471 14.51 -27.72 9.91
CA LEU A 471 15.56 -27.06 9.13
C LEU A 471 16.71 -26.67 10.06
N GLU A 472 17.93 -27.07 9.70
CA GLU A 472 19.14 -26.82 10.50
C GLU A 472 19.73 -25.43 10.15
N PRO A 473 19.90 -24.49 11.10
CA PRO A 473 20.27 -23.09 10.80
C PRO A 473 21.61 -22.87 10.08
N GLU A 474 22.49 -23.86 10.04
CA GLU A 474 23.77 -23.79 9.31
C GLU A 474 23.58 -24.05 7.81
N GLY A 475 22.60 -24.86 7.41
CA GLY A 475 22.35 -25.22 6.00
C GLY A 475 21.18 -24.48 5.35
N TRP A 476 20.38 -23.76 6.14
CA TRP A 476 19.12 -23.16 5.68
C TRP A 476 19.04 -21.67 5.97
N ARG A 477 18.41 -20.92 5.07
CA ARG A 477 17.97 -19.54 5.28
C ARG A 477 16.47 -19.45 5.00
N LEU A 478 15.79 -18.53 5.67
CA LEU A 478 14.35 -18.30 5.55
C LEU A 478 14.11 -16.82 5.24
N ALA A 479 13.01 -16.55 4.54
CA ALA A 479 12.44 -15.22 4.28
C ALA A 479 10.91 -15.36 4.06
N THR A 480 10.20 -14.24 3.95
CA THR A 480 8.75 -14.17 3.69
C THR A 480 8.45 -13.18 2.56
N GLY A 481 7.42 -13.45 1.75
CA GLY A 481 6.99 -12.58 0.64
C GLY A 481 6.02 -13.28 -0.31
N ASP A 482 5.23 -12.53 -1.09
CA ASP A 482 4.26 -13.08 -2.04
C ASP A 482 4.96 -13.57 -3.31
N ILE A 483 5.52 -14.77 -3.23
CA ILE A 483 6.17 -15.43 -4.37
C ILE A 483 5.16 -15.78 -5.48
N ASN A 484 3.88 -15.97 -5.11
CA ASN A 484 2.91 -16.65 -5.97
C ASN A 484 1.88 -15.71 -6.63
N ALA A 485 1.83 -14.44 -6.23
CA ALA A 485 0.87 -13.40 -6.57
C ALA A 485 -0.57 -13.72 -6.11
N ASP A 486 -0.73 -14.35 -4.95
CA ASP A 486 -2.05 -14.57 -4.34
C ASP A 486 -2.48 -13.47 -3.34
N GLY A 487 -1.56 -12.60 -2.94
CA GLY A 487 -1.75 -11.51 -1.99
C GLY A 487 -1.37 -11.86 -0.55
N LEU A 488 -0.73 -13.01 -0.31
CA LEU A 488 -0.26 -13.49 0.99
C LEU A 488 1.24 -13.83 0.94
N ASP A 489 1.97 -13.52 2.01
CA ASP A 489 3.40 -13.82 2.10
C ASP A 489 3.64 -15.31 2.38
N ASP A 490 4.20 -16.01 1.39
CA ASP A 490 4.64 -17.39 1.49
C ASP A 490 5.91 -17.52 2.35
N LEU A 491 6.13 -18.69 2.97
CA LEU A 491 7.38 -18.98 3.68
C LEU A 491 8.42 -19.55 2.70
N LEU A 492 9.37 -18.72 2.31
CA LEU A 492 10.49 -19.10 1.44
C LEU A 492 11.63 -19.73 2.26
N MET A 493 12.09 -20.90 1.81
CA MET A 493 13.19 -21.66 2.41
C MET A 493 14.30 -21.87 1.38
N VAL A 494 15.49 -21.31 1.61
CA VAL A 494 16.69 -21.58 0.81
C VAL A 494 17.52 -22.67 1.49
N ASP A 495 17.68 -23.79 0.79
CA ASP A 495 18.73 -24.78 1.07
C ASP A 495 20.04 -24.27 0.46
N LEU A 496 21.08 -24.12 1.28
CA LEU A 496 22.35 -23.54 0.85
C LEU A 496 23.24 -24.55 0.10
N ASP A 497 22.99 -25.86 0.22
CA ASP A 497 23.65 -26.91 -0.58
C ASP A 497 22.76 -28.16 -0.69
N ASP A 498 22.19 -28.38 -1.88
CA ASP A 498 21.32 -29.51 -2.23
C ASP A 498 21.97 -30.90 -2.17
N GLY A 499 23.21 -30.98 -1.68
CA GLY A 499 24.04 -32.19 -1.65
C GLY A 499 24.67 -32.51 -3.01
N ALA A 500 24.47 -31.67 -4.02
CA ALA A 500 25.13 -31.69 -5.32
C ALA A 500 25.90 -30.39 -5.62
N GLY A 501 26.10 -29.52 -4.60
CA GLY A 501 26.90 -28.31 -4.71
C GLY A 501 26.15 -27.11 -5.29
N ARG A 502 24.83 -27.03 -5.12
CA ARG A 502 23.95 -25.95 -5.63
C ARG A 502 22.95 -25.52 -4.56
N ALA A 503 22.55 -24.25 -4.55
CA ALA A 503 21.45 -23.82 -3.68
C ALA A 503 20.09 -24.22 -4.27
N ALA A 504 19.13 -24.58 -3.41
CA ALA A 504 17.75 -24.89 -3.78
C ALA A 504 16.75 -24.02 -3.03
N VAL A 505 15.55 -23.85 -3.60
CA VAL A 505 14.47 -23.06 -3.01
C VAL A 505 13.22 -23.92 -2.88
N HIS A 506 12.60 -23.82 -1.72
CA HIS A 506 11.33 -24.45 -1.39
C HIS A 506 10.41 -23.40 -0.78
N VAL A 507 9.26 -23.15 -1.40
CA VAL A 507 8.30 -22.13 -0.95
C VAL A 507 7.07 -22.84 -0.41
N LEU A 508 6.77 -22.63 0.87
CA LEU A 508 5.58 -23.14 1.53
C LEU A 508 4.42 -22.16 1.37
N ASP A 509 3.31 -22.70 0.88
CA ASP A 509 2.09 -22.02 0.47
C ASP A 509 1.29 -21.48 1.68
N ALA A 510 1.13 -20.16 1.80
CA ALA A 510 0.42 -19.49 2.88
C ALA A 510 -1.10 -19.71 2.83
N ALA A 511 -1.71 -19.65 1.64
CA ALA A 511 -3.13 -19.89 1.41
C ALA A 511 -3.62 -21.29 1.86
N THR A 512 -2.71 -22.27 1.92
CA THR A 512 -2.95 -23.63 2.44
C THR A 512 -2.44 -23.84 3.87
N GLY A 513 -2.02 -22.79 4.57
CA GLY A 513 -1.49 -22.85 5.94
C GLY A 513 -0.17 -23.62 6.02
N PHE A 514 0.73 -23.41 5.05
CA PHE A 514 2.03 -24.06 4.91
C PHE A 514 1.96 -25.59 4.79
N SER A 515 0.86 -26.12 4.24
CA SER A 515 0.61 -27.56 4.09
C SER A 515 0.94 -28.13 2.70
N SER A 516 1.14 -27.28 1.69
CA SER A 516 1.78 -27.61 0.40
C SER A 516 2.98 -26.70 0.10
N PHE A 517 3.71 -27.03 -0.98
CA PHE A 517 4.72 -26.16 -1.56
C PHE A 517 4.21 -25.57 -2.88
N VAL A 518 4.40 -24.27 -3.09
CA VAL A 518 4.18 -23.62 -4.40
C VAL A 518 5.32 -23.98 -5.36
N ILE A 519 6.57 -23.82 -4.88
CA ILE A 519 7.79 -24.03 -5.66
C ILE A 519 8.72 -24.99 -4.91
N GLN A 520 9.32 -25.92 -5.65
CA GLN A 520 10.49 -26.70 -5.21
C GLN A 520 11.46 -26.82 -6.40
N ALA A 521 12.55 -26.05 -6.39
CA ALA A 521 13.47 -25.93 -7.52
C ALA A 521 14.93 -25.88 -7.06
N THR A 522 15.88 -26.37 -7.87
CA THR A 522 17.29 -25.97 -7.68
C THR A 522 17.57 -24.71 -8.49
N THR A 523 18.26 -23.76 -7.87
CA THR A 523 18.66 -22.49 -8.49
C THR A 523 19.81 -22.68 -9.49
N PRO A 524 20.13 -21.69 -10.33
CA PRO A 524 21.40 -21.62 -11.06
C PRO A 524 22.62 -21.31 -10.15
N SER A 525 22.42 -21.03 -8.87
CA SER A 525 23.50 -20.74 -7.91
C SER A 525 24.23 -22.02 -7.48
N GLY A 526 25.55 -21.91 -7.34
CA GLY A 526 26.33 -22.92 -6.60
C GLY A 526 26.00 -22.91 -5.11
N ALA A 527 26.55 -23.87 -4.37
CA ALA A 527 26.41 -23.91 -2.91
C ALA A 527 26.91 -22.62 -2.25
N LEU A 528 26.16 -22.12 -1.26
CA LEU A 528 26.34 -20.81 -0.64
C LEU A 528 26.95 -20.95 0.75
N ASP A 529 28.02 -20.20 1.02
CA ASP A 529 28.62 -20.16 2.37
C ASP A 529 27.69 -19.40 3.35
N PRO A 530 27.18 -20.05 4.41
CA PRO A 530 26.27 -19.44 5.39
C PRO A 530 26.84 -18.21 6.12
N ALA A 531 28.17 -18.02 6.13
CA ALA A 531 28.83 -16.85 6.70
C ALA A 531 29.07 -15.73 5.67
N ALA A 532 29.11 -16.05 4.37
CA ALA A 532 29.34 -15.07 3.31
C ALA A 532 28.04 -14.58 2.64
N TRP A 533 26.94 -15.30 2.77
CA TRP A 533 25.66 -14.97 2.14
C TRP A 533 24.54 -14.68 3.14
N SER A 534 23.71 -13.70 2.81
CA SER A 534 22.35 -13.50 3.35
C SER A 534 21.35 -13.85 2.23
N VAL A 535 20.10 -14.09 2.60
CA VAL A 535 18.97 -14.13 1.64
C VAL A 535 17.94 -13.10 2.09
N THR A 536 17.11 -12.64 1.15
CA THR A 536 15.83 -11.99 1.42
C THR A 536 14.94 -12.01 0.17
N THR A 537 13.80 -11.31 0.21
CA THR A 537 12.70 -11.32 -0.75
C THR A 537 12.27 -9.89 -1.08
N GLY A 538 11.77 -9.69 -2.31
CA GLY A 538 11.15 -8.43 -2.76
C GLY A 538 10.97 -8.40 -4.27
N ASP A 539 9.90 -7.80 -4.78
CA ASP A 539 9.67 -7.68 -6.23
C ASP A 539 10.69 -6.73 -6.90
N ALA A 540 11.73 -7.31 -7.50
CA ALA A 540 12.78 -6.58 -8.17
C ALA A 540 12.39 -6.11 -9.59
N ASN A 541 11.28 -6.59 -10.13
CA ASN A 541 10.95 -6.51 -11.56
C ASN A 541 9.60 -5.84 -11.88
N ALA A 542 8.77 -5.61 -10.85
CA ALA A 542 7.43 -5.05 -10.85
C ALA A 542 6.36 -5.90 -11.56
N ASP A 543 6.42 -7.24 -11.45
CA ASP A 543 5.36 -8.15 -11.92
C ASP A 543 4.36 -8.60 -10.84
N GLY A 544 4.56 -8.16 -9.59
CA GLY A 544 3.72 -8.52 -8.45
C GLY A 544 4.09 -9.85 -7.81
N ARG A 545 5.38 -10.22 -7.84
CA ARG A 545 5.94 -11.39 -7.14
C ARG A 545 7.22 -11.00 -6.45
N ASP A 546 7.40 -11.47 -5.22
CA ASP A 546 8.67 -11.25 -4.53
C ASP A 546 9.77 -12.19 -5.06
N ASP A 547 10.80 -11.59 -5.67
CA ASP A 547 11.98 -12.27 -6.17
C ASP A 547 12.96 -12.61 -5.03
N LEU A 548 13.79 -13.64 -5.21
CA LEU A 548 14.75 -14.07 -4.19
C LEU A 548 16.09 -13.32 -4.36
N TYR A 549 16.40 -12.45 -3.41
CA TYR A 549 17.70 -11.78 -3.29
C TYR A 549 18.72 -12.67 -2.56
N LEU A 550 19.78 -13.09 -3.26
CA LEU A 550 20.97 -13.67 -2.65
C LEU A 550 22.04 -12.58 -2.46
N LEU A 551 22.34 -12.24 -1.21
CA LEU A 551 23.19 -11.10 -0.84
C LEU A 551 24.60 -11.58 -0.43
N ALA A 552 25.56 -11.45 -1.35
CA ALA A 552 26.97 -11.74 -1.11
C ALA A 552 27.64 -10.61 -0.31
N ARG A 553 28.04 -10.90 0.93
CA ARG A 553 28.56 -9.92 1.91
C ARG A 553 29.93 -9.34 1.56
N ASP A 554 30.68 -9.95 0.65
CA ASP A 554 31.89 -9.38 0.04
C ASP A 554 32.07 -9.88 -1.39
N SER A 555 31.89 -8.97 -2.36
CA SER A 555 32.19 -9.16 -3.77
C SER A 555 33.26 -8.15 -4.24
N GLY A 556 34.34 -8.02 -3.46
CA GLY A 556 35.48 -7.15 -3.76
C GLY A 556 35.53 -5.84 -2.97
N GLY A 557 35.05 -5.86 -1.72
CA GLY A 557 34.95 -4.70 -0.82
C GLY A 557 33.56 -4.06 -0.73
N VAL A 558 32.59 -4.62 -1.47
CA VAL A 558 31.17 -4.20 -1.53
C VAL A 558 30.26 -5.40 -1.30
N THR A 559 29.03 -5.18 -0.85
CA THR A 559 27.98 -6.21 -0.86
C THR A 559 27.39 -6.29 -2.28
N ALA A 560 27.09 -7.49 -2.78
CA ALA A 560 26.45 -7.69 -4.10
C ALA A 560 25.14 -8.46 -3.97
N ALA A 561 24.18 -8.15 -4.84
CA ALA A 561 22.88 -8.80 -4.94
C ALA A 561 22.82 -9.65 -6.22
N HIS A 562 22.38 -10.90 -6.07
CA HIS A 562 22.08 -11.82 -7.16
C HIS A 562 20.61 -12.23 -7.00
N VAL A 563 19.74 -11.68 -7.85
CA VAL A 563 18.28 -11.78 -7.73
C VAL A 563 17.76 -12.86 -8.65
N LEU A 564 17.00 -13.80 -8.11
CA LEU A 564 16.39 -14.92 -8.82
C LEU A 564 14.89 -14.66 -9.04
N ASP A 565 14.48 -14.77 -10.30
CA ASP A 565 13.14 -14.46 -10.80
C ASP A 565 12.09 -15.50 -10.31
N ALA A 566 11.09 -15.06 -9.56
CA ALA A 566 10.02 -15.89 -9.01
C ALA A 566 9.08 -16.47 -10.10
N ALA A 567 8.75 -15.68 -11.13
CA ALA A 567 7.98 -16.15 -12.28
C ALA A 567 8.75 -17.20 -13.12
N SER A 568 10.08 -17.20 -13.07
CA SER A 568 10.95 -18.26 -13.62
C SER A 568 11.01 -19.53 -12.75
N GLY A 569 10.39 -19.52 -11.57
CA GLY A 569 10.53 -20.56 -10.56
C GLY A 569 11.93 -20.60 -9.93
N PHE A 570 12.58 -19.44 -9.79
CA PHE A 570 13.97 -19.25 -9.37
C PHE A 570 15.01 -19.99 -10.23
N THR A 571 14.70 -20.22 -11.51
CA THR A 571 15.60 -20.93 -12.44
C THR A 571 16.50 -19.99 -13.26
N ALA A 572 16.22 -18.68 -13.25
CA ALA A 572 17.02 -17.64 -13.89
C ALA A 572 17.30 -16.47 -12.92
N TYR A 573 18.44 -15.78 -13.12
CA TYR A 573 18.67 -14.49 -12.48
C TYR A 573 17.97 -13.37 -13.25
N HIS A 574 17.26 -12.50 -12.53
CA HIS A 574 16.81 -11.20 -13.05
C HIS A 574 17.97 -10.20 -13.07
N LEU A 575 18.74 -10.13 -11.98
CA LEU A 575 19.79 -9.15 -11.75
C LEU A 575 21.01 -9.78 -11.07
N GLU A 576 22.21 -9.38 -11.49
CA GLU A 576 23.46 -9.61 -10.75
C GLU A 576 24.23 -8.29 -10.68
N ALA A 577 24.35 -7.69 -9.49
CA ALA A 577 24.90 -6.34 -9.33
C ALA A 577 25.67 -6.15 -8.02
N ALA A 578 26.74 -5.36 -8.08
CA ALA A 578 27.33 -4.76 -6.88
C ALA A 578 26.40 -3.65 -6.37
N THR A 579 26.09 -3.66 -5.07
CA THR A 579 25.28 -2.61 -4.43
C THR A 579 26.15 -1.41 -4.03
N ALA A 580 25.53 -0.31 -3.60
CA ALA A 580 26.23 0.82 -2.99
C ALA A 580 26.75 0.52 -1.56
N LEU A 581 26.40 -0.63 -0.97
CA LEU A 581 26.82 -1.01 0.38
C LEU A 581 28.29 -1.49 0.37
N PRO A 582 29.10 -1.12 1.38
CA PRO A 582 30.41 -1.72 1.59
C PRO A 582 30.27 -3.22 1.92
N ALA A 583 31.38 -3.94 2.02
CA ALA A 583 31.37 -5.34 2.46
C ALA A 583 30.76 -5.47 3.88
N THR A 584 29.72 -6.31 4.02
CA THR A 584 28.94 -6.55 5.24
C THR A 584 29.35 -7.86 5.93
N THR A 585 30.66 -8.15 5.90
CA THR A 585 31.31 -9.34 6.47
C THR A 585 31.30 -9.43 8.00
N ASP A 586 30.90 -8.35 8.68
CA ASP A 586 30.60 -8.36 10.10
C ASP A 586 29.25 -9.08 10.33
N PRO A 587 29.22 -10.26 10.97
CA PRO A 587 28.01 -11.07 11.11
C PRO A 587 26.96 -10.46 12.05
N SER A 588 27.25 -9.33 12.69
CA SER A 588 26.26 -8.51 13.40
C SER A 588 25.39 -7.65 12.48
N TRP A 589 25.71 -7.52 11.18
CA TRP A 589 24.77 -7.04 10.16
C TRP A 589 23.67 -8.07 9.93
N ARG A 590 22.44 -7.73 10.31
CA ARG A 590 21.26 -8.22 9.61
C ARG A 590 21.12 -7.37 8.35
N LEU A 591 21.19 -8.00 7.19
CA LEU A 591 20.65 -7.38 5.99
C LEU A 591 19.15 -7.57 6.07
N ALA A 592 18.41 -6.54 5.75
CA ALA A 592 16.98 -6.46 5.99
C ALA A 592 16.19 -7.02 4.79
N GLU A 593 14.87 -7.07 4.98
CA GLU A 593 13.90 -7.64 4.05
C GLU A 593 13.05 -6.50 3.45
N GLY A 594 12.94 -6.47 2.11
CA GLY A 594 12.58 -5.31 1.29
C GLY A 594 13.58 -5.02 0.16
#